data_AF-A0A931Z2U6-F1
#
_entry.id   AF-A0A931Z2U6-F1
#
_cell.length_a   1.000
_cell.length_b   1.000
_cell.length_c   1.000
_cell.angle_alpha   90.00
_cell.angle_beta   90.00
_cell.angle_gamma   90.00
#
_symmetry.space_group_name_H-M   'P 1'
#
loop_
_entity.id
_entity.type
_entity.pdbx_description
1 polymer ?
#
loop_
_entity_poly.entity_id
_entity_poly.type
_entity_poly.pdbx_seq_one_letter_code
_entity_poly.pdbx_strand_id
1 'polypeptide(L)' 'MTKATFERKKPHVNVGTIGHIDHGKTTLTASILAVQSRKGLAEIKAYSDIAKGGTVRDATKTVTIAVAHV' A
#
# COMPACT_ATOMS: atom_id res chain seq x y z
N MET A 1 -14.88 -14.77 11.25
CA MET A 1 -15.73 -14.66 10.06
C MET A 1 -14.95 -15.17 8.86
N THR A 2 -15.46 -16.17 8.16
CA THR A 2 -14.82 -16.70 6.95
C THR A 2 -14.84 -15.62 5.88
N LYS A 3 -13.66 -15.17 5.42
CA LYS A 3 -13.59 -14.26 4.27
C LYS A 3 -14.31 -14.93 3.10
N ALA A 4 -15.15 -14.17 2.39
CA ALA A 4 -15.79 -14.64 1.18
C ALA A 4 -14.72 -15.14 0.19
N THR A 5 -15.03 -16.19 -0.56
CA THR A 5 -14.13 -16.71 -1.60
C THR A 5 -13.90 -15.63 -2.66
N PHE A 6 -12.63 -15.34 -2.96
CA PHE A 6 -12.28 -14.33 -3.94
C PHE A 6 -12.60 -14.80 -5.37
N GLU A 7 -13.44 -14.06 -6.08
CA GLU A 7 -13.79 -14.34 -7.48
C GLU A 7 -12.91 -13.54 -8.46
N ARG A 8 -12.10 -14.23 -9.26
CA ARG A 8 -11.23 -13.62 -10.28
C ARG A 8 -12.01 -13.26 -11.55
N LYS A 9 -12.70 -12.11 -11.53
CA LYS A 9 -13.47 -11.60 -12.69
C LYS A 9 -12.67 -10.75 -13.68
N LYS A 10 -11.42 -10.38 -13.34
CA LYS A 10 -10.59 -9.46 -14.13
C LYS A 10 -9.17 -10.01 -14.27
N PRO A 11 -8.44 -9.67 -15.35
CA PRO A 11 -7.01 -9.92 -15.44
C PRO A 11 -6.28 -9.30 -14.24
N HIS A 12 -5.36 -10.08 -13.66
CA HIS A 12 -4.59 -9.67 -12.50
C HIS A 12 -3.14 -9.37 -12.93
N VAL A 13 -2.58 -8.28 -12.42
CA VAL A 13 -1.19 -7.88 -12.71
C VAL A 13 -0.49 -7.56 -11.39
N ASN A 14 0.70 -8.14 -11.19
CA ASN A 14 1.57 -7.79 -10.08
C ASN A 14 2.32 -6.51 -10.43
N VAL A 15 2.17 -5.47 -9.62
CA VAL A 15 2.88 -4.19 -9.75
C VAL A 15 3.54 -3.81 -8.44
N GLY A 16 4.58 -2.98 -8.50
CA GLY A 16 5.30 -2.52 -7.31
C GLY A 16 5.87 -1.13 -7.49
N THR A 17 6.06 -0.42 -6.38
CA THR A 17 6.64 0.93 -6.36
C THR A 17 8.11 0.85 -5.94
N ILE A 18 9.04 1.17 -6.86
CA ILE A 18 10.49 1.14 -6.65
C ILE A 18 11.11 2.54 -6.82
N GLY A 19 12.34 2.73 -6.34
CA GLY A 19 13.06 4.01 -6.43
C GLY A 19 13.89 4.36 -5.19
N HIS A 20 14.66 5.44 -5.28
CA HIS A 20 15.58 5.89 -4.21
C HIS A 20 14.85 6.28 -2.92
N ILE A 21 15.56 6.27 -1.78
CA ILE A 21 14.99 6.67 -0.48
C ILE A 21 14.37 8.08 -0.58
N ASP A 22 13.28 8.31 0.15
CA ASP A 22 12.54 9.57 0.17
C ASP A 22 11.86 10.05 -1.12
N HIS A 23 11.92 9.28 -2.21
CA HIS A 23 11.17 9.60 -3.44
C HIS A 23 9.65 9.27 -3.35
N GLY A 24 9.08 9.22 -2.14
CA GLY A 24 7.63 9.16 -1.95
C GLY A 24 6.94 7.83 -2.27
N LYS A 25 7.67 6.71 -2.42
CA LYS A 25 7.08 5.40 -2.77
C LYS A 25 5.87 5.00 -1.91
N THR A 26 6.02 4.99 -0.59
CA THR A 26 4.93 4.62 0.35
C THR A 26 3.76 5.59 0.29
N THR A 27 4.03 6.89 0.17
CA THR A 27 3.01 7.94 0.02
C THR A 27 2.22 7.76 -1.28
N LEU A 28 2.90 7.44 -2.37
CA LEU A 28 2.28 7.13 -3.65
C LEU A 28 1.39 5.89 -3.54
N THR A 29 1.86 4.81 -2.92
CA THR A 29 1.07 3.59 -2.70
C THR A 29 -0.20 3.88 -1.88
N ALA A 30 -0.11 4.64 -0.78
CA ALA A 30 -1.27 5.06 0.01
C ALA A 30 -2.26 5.90 -0.82
N SER A 31 -1.74 6.80 -1.66
CA SER A 31 -2.55 7.68 -2.50
C SER A 31 -3.30 6.91 -3.60
N ILE A 32 -2.66 5.90 -4.20
CA ILE A 32 -3.32 5.01 -5.17
C ILE A 32 -4.51 4.30 -4.52
N LEU A 33 -4.33 3.74 -3.31
CA LEU A 33 -5.42 3.11 -2.56
C LEU A 33 -6.56 4.09 -2.26
N ALA A 34 -6.23 5.30 -1.81
CA ALA A 34 -7.23 6.33 -1.52
C ALA A 34 -8.04 6.72 -2.77
N VAL A 35 -7.39 6.90 -3.92
CA VAL A 35 -8.06 7.22 -5.19
C VAL A 35 -8.95 6.06 -5.66
N GLN A 36 -8.46 4.81 -5.58
CA GLN A 36 -9.22 3.63 -5.99
C GLN A 36 -10.38 3.31 -5.04
N SER A 37 -10.24 3.63 -3.76
CA SER A 37 -11.31 3.48 -2.77
C SER A 37 -12.51 4.37 -3.06
N ARG A 38 -12.30 5.59 -3.59
CA ARG A 38 -13.38 6.46 -4.07
C ARG A 38 -14.23 5.83 -5.19
N LYS A 39 -13.69 4.82 -5.88
CA LYS A 39 -14.39 4.04 -6.91
C LYS A 39 -14.92 2.70 -6.38
N GLY A 40 -14.78 2.42 -5.07
CA GLY A 40 -15.13 1.13 -4.46
C GLY A 40 -14.21 -0.02 -4.88
N LEU A 41 -13.00 0.27 -5.38
CA LEU A 41 -12.08 -0.73 -5.94
C LEU A 41 -10.96 -1.15 -4.97
N ALA A 42 -10.79 -0.44 -3.85
CA ALA A 42 -9.73 -0.71 -2.88
C ALA A 42 -10.15 -0.28 -1.46
N GLU A 43 -9.50 -0.86 -0.46
CA GLU A 43 -9.55 -0.40 0.93
C GLU A 43 -8.47 0.65 1.18
N ILE A 44 -8.82 1.72 1.88
CA ILE A 44 -7.85 2.74 2.29
C ILE A 44 -6.90 2.13 3.32
N LYS A 45 -5.60 2.34 3.14
CA LYS A 45 -4.57 2.02 4.13
C LYS A 45 -3.76 3.27 4.44
N ALA A 46 -3.45 3.49 5.71
CA ALA A 46 -2.61 4.59 6.11
C ALA A 46 -1.14 4.29 5.73
N TYR A 47 -0.33 5.34 5.65
CA TYR A 47 1.11 5.23 5.40
C TYR A 47 1.79 4.24 6.37
N SER A 48 1.43 4.30 7.65
CA SER A 48 1.97 3.42 8.71
C SER A 48 1.63 1.95 8.49
N ASP A 49 0.48 1.65 7.89
CA ASP A 49 0.06 0.28 7.60
C ASP A 49 0.89 -0.33 6.46
N ILE A 50 1.28 0.51 5.49
CA ILE A 50 2.09 0.12 4.34
C ILE A 50 3.57 0.04 4.72
N ALA A 51 4.06 0.96 5.55
CA ALA A 51 5.43 0.95 6.06
C ALA A 51 5.61 0.05 7.29
N LYS A 52 4.65 -0.83 7.59
CA LYS A 52 4.70 -1.71 8.76
C LYS A 52 5.95 -2.60 8.74
N GLY A 53 6.66 -2.64 9.86
CA GLY A 53 7.95 -3.34 9.96
C GLY A 53 9.13 -2.54 9.41
N GLY A 54 8.92 -1.27 9.00
CA GLY A 54 9.98 -0.30 8.75
C GLY A 54 10.49 0.37 10.04
N THR A 55 11.55 1.16 9.90
CA THR A 55 12.13 1.93 11.01
C THR A 55 11.59 3.35 11.01
N VAL A 56 10.93 3.74 12.11
CA VAL A 56 10.47 5.11 12.32
C VAL A 56 11.68 6.02 12.51
N ARG A 57 11.84 7.03 11.65
CA ARG A 57 12.87 8.06 11.78
C ARG A 57 12.37 9.31 12.50
N ASP A 58 11.14 9.72 12.20
CA ASP A 58 10.47 10.85 12.83
C ASP A 58 8.94 10.69 12.68
N ALA A 59 8.17 11.64 13.21
CA ALA A 59 6.71 11.61 13.22
C ALA A 59 6.07 11.50 11.81
N THR A 60 6.79 11.90 10.76
CA THR A 60 6.29 11.91 9.38
C THR A 60 6.92 10.82 8.51
N LYS A 61 7.94 10.11 9.03
CA LYS A 61 8.82 9.29 8.22
C LYS A 61 9.08 7.93 8.84
N THR A 62 8.67 6.89 8.12
CA THR A 62 9.07 5.51 8.39
C THR A 62 9.83 4.99 7.17
N VAL A 63 11.08 4.60 7.35
CA VAL A 63 11.86 3.98 6.28
C VAL A 63 11.34 2.56 6.09
N THR A 64 10.75 2.29 4.93
CA THR A 64 10.26 0.96 4.56
C THR A 64 11.42 -0.03 4.48
N ILE A 65 11.35 -1.11 5.26
CA ILE A 65 12.33 -2.20 5.27
C ILE A 65 11.68 -3.48 4.73
N ALA A 66 10.46 -3.80 5.21
CA ALA A 66 9.68 -4.93 4.74
C ALA A 66 8.81 -4.55 3.54
N VAL A 67 8.65 -5.49 2.60
CA VAL A 67 7.70 -5.34 1.49
C VAL A 67 6.27 -5.51 2.00
N ALA A 68 5.36 -4.64 1.54
CA ALA A 68 3.93 -4.76 1.81
C ALA A 68 3.19 -5.17 0.54
N HIS A 69 2.36 -6.22 0.65
CA HIS A 69 1.35 -6.53 -0.36
C HIS A 69 0.05 -5.84 0.06
N VAL A 70 -0.47 -4.97 -0.79
CA VAL A 70 -1.58 -4.07 -0.45
C VAL A 70 -2.83 -4.31 -1.26
#